data_AF-A0A497RF49-F1
#
_entry.id   AF-A0A497RF49-F1
#
_cell.length_a   1.000
_cell.length_b   1.000
_cell.length_c   1.000
_cell.angle_alpha   90.00
_cell.angle_beta   90.00
_cell.angle_gamma   90.00
#
_symmetry.space_group_name_H-M   'P 1'
#
loop_
_entity.id
_entity.type
_entity.pdbx_description
1 polymer ?
#
loop_
_entity_poly.entity_id
_entity_poly.type
_entity_poly.pdbx_seq_one_letter_code
_entity_poly.pdbx_strand_id
1 'polypeptide(L)'
;MSNKQIHNLTCKDLDSSEKIDYHLKTSSLKINARELFLGAVNISLVAAIDQLRQFFDVSYYIVSSGFGLLKEHDRIPPYDCSFMEMNEKEIIARAEMLGIPRQFKDILAIEQPELLFLALNKHYLTALGNWEEMINCATITYTPSSSKFVISLPEEYLPQKETMHLPGFPVHNTVSYRGDLLLITKRYLANSKDPEKTLRELFKNPDELRYILNSIRQHGL
;
A
#
# COMPACT_ATOMS: atom_id res chain seq x y z
N MET A 1 36.38 5.47 12.90
CA MET A 1 35.12 6.12 12.47
C MET A 1 34.04 5.65 13.42
N SER A 2 33.45 6.55 14.20
CA SER A 2 32.48 6.19 15.24
C SER A 2 31.19 5.67 14.59
N ASN A 3 30.81 4.45 14.95
CA ASN A 3 29.59 3.79 14.50
C ASN A 3 28.42 4.50 15.19
N LYS A 4 27.91 5.58 14.57
CA LYS A 4 26.80 6.35 15.12
C LYS A 4 25.56 5.47 15.04
N GLN A 5 25.21 4.84 16.16
CA GLN A 5 24.00 4.04 16.30
C GLN A 5 22.82 4.93 15.90
N ILE A 6 22.17 4.62 14.77
CA ILE A 6 21.00 5.35 14.30
C ILE A 6 19.87 5.01 15.27
N HIS A 7 19.60 5.92 16.20
CA HIS A 7 18.44 5.78 17.07
C HIS A 7 17.20 6.11 16.24
N ASN A 8 16.37 5.10 16.00
CA ASN A 8 15.07 5.29 15.37
C ASN A 8 14.10 5.91 16.38
N LEU A 9 13.30 6.88 15.93
CA LEU A 9 12.25 7.49 16.75
C LEU A 9 11.16 6.45 17.07
N THR A 10 10.65 6.42 18.29
CA THR A 10 9.58 5.50 18.70
C THR A 10 8.21 6.17 18.66
N CYS A 11 7.13 5.41 18.88
CA CYS A 11 5.79 6.00 19.03
C CYS A 11 5.70 7.06 20.14
N LYS A 12 6.54 6.98 21.18
CA LYS A 12 6.60 7.94 22.30
C LYS A 12 7.35 9.23 21.93
N ASP A 13 8.30 9.13 21.02
CA ASP A 13 8.99 10.29 20.45
C ASP A 13 8.08 11.04 19.46
N LEU A 14 7.01 10.38 18.99
CA LEU A 14 6.05 10.86 18.00
C LEU A 14 4.60 10.80 18.55
N ASP A 15 4.39 11.23 19.79
CA ASP A 15 3.09 11.18 20.49
C ASP A 15 2.30 12.50 20.43
N SER A 16 2.88 13.56 19.85
CA SER A 16 2.23 14.85 19.66
C SER A 16 2.65 15.51 18.35
N SER A 17 1.79 16.40 17.84
CA SER A 17 2.06 17.16 16.62
C SER A 17 3.34 18.01 16.73
N GLU A 18 3.62 18.59 17.90
CA GLU A 18 4.79 19.41 18.16
C GLU A 18 6.09 18.60 18.10
N LYS A 19 6.09 17.37 18.65
CA LYS A 19 7.25 16.49 18.58
C LYS A 19 7.49 15.99 17.16
N ILE A 20 6.41 15.64 16.44
CA ILE A 20 6.48 15.27 15.02
C ILE A 20 7.12 16.41 14.22
N ASP A 21 6.60 17.64 14.37
CA ASP A 21 7.12 18.84 13.73
C ASP A 21 8.58 19.10 14.09
N TYR A 22 8.94 18.94 15.36
CA TYR A 22 10.30 19.09 15.84
C TYR A 22 11.25 18.12 15.13
N HIS A 23 10.90 16.83 15.05
CA HIS A 23 11.73 15.84 14.37
C HIS A 23 11.77 16.02 12.85
N LEU A 24 10.65 16.42 12.25
CA LEU A 24 10.60 16.83 10.84
C LEU A 24 11.46 18.06 10.56
N LYS A 25 11.69 18.97 11.51
CA LYS A 25 12.54 20.16 11.30
C LYS A 25 14.01 19.89 11.61
N THR A 26 14.29 19.15 12.69
CA THR A 26 15.63 19.05 13.29
C THR A 26 16.41 17.81 12.88
N SER A 27 15.76 16.76 12.37
CA SER A 27 16.50 15.56 11.98
C SER A 27 17.45 15.85 10.81
N SER A 28 18.73 15.58 11.04
CA SER A 28 19.77 15.68 10.00
C SER A 28 19.68 14.55 8.98
N LEU A 29 19.04 13.42 9.34
CA LEU A 29 18.83 12.28 8.46
C LEU A 29 17.34 12.19 8.12
N LYS A 30 17.03 12.36 6.83
CA LYS A 30 15.70 12.12 6.28
C LYS A 30 15.83 11.40 4.95
N ILE A 31 15.02 10.38 4.75
CA ILE A 31 14.94 9.62 3.52
C ILE A 31 13.53 9.71 2.95
N ASN A 32 13.35 9.39 1.67
CA ASN A 32 12.01 9.40 1.07
C ASN A 32 11.14 8.33 1.75
N ALA A 33 9.87 8.62 1.99
CA ALA A 33 8.95 7.69 2.63
C ALA A 33 8.92 6.33 1.90
N ARG A 34 8.97 6.32 0.57
CA ARG A 34 9.04 5.08 -0.24
C ARG A 34 10.29 4.23 0.00
N GLU A 35 11.38 4.83 0.47
CA GLU A 35 12.67 4.16 0.74
C GLU A 35 12.76 3.66 2.19
N LEU A 36 11.89 4.13 3.09
CA LEU A 36 11.95 3.76 4.50
C LEU A 36 11.45 2.34 4.75
N PHE A 37 10.45 1.90 3.97
CA PHE A 37 9.83 0.59 4.14
C PHE A 37 10.50 -0.43 3.21
N LEU A 38 11.58 -1.07 3.65
CA LEU A 38 12.38 -1.98 2.83
C LEU A 38 11.95 -3.46 2.90
N GLY A 39 10.76 -3.76 3.43
CA GLY A 39 10.24 -5.14 3.44
C GLY A 39 10.01 -5.67 2.02
N ALA A 40 10.19 -6.98 1.81
CA ALA A 40 10.05 -7.61 0.49
C ALA A 40 8.72 -7.28 -0.22
N VAL A 41 7.62 -7.21 0.54
CA VAL A 41 6.31 -6.80 0.02
C VAL A 41 6.31 -5.36 -0.49
N ASN A 42 6.98 -4.43 0.21
CA ASN A 42 7.01 -3.03 -0.20
C ASN A 42 7.92 -2.83 -1.41
N ILE A 43 9.03 -3.59 -1.53
CA ILE A 43 9.88 -3.58 -2.72
C ILE A 43 9.07 -3.98 -3.97
N SER A 44 8.31 -5.08 -3.88
CA SER A 44 7.46 -5.52 -4.99
C SER A 44 6.35 -4.51 -5.31
N LEU A 45 5.73 -3.92 -4.29
CA LEU A 45 4.70 -2.88 -4.45
C LEU A 45 5.25 -1.65 -5.19
N VAL A 46 6.39 -1.12 -4.75
CA VAL A 46 7.04 0.04 -5.36
C VAL A 46 7.43 -0.24 -6.81
N ALA A 47 8.02 -1.41 -7.09
CA ALA A 47 8.35 -1.81 -8.45
C ALA A 47 7.11 -1.89 -9.36
N ALA A 48 5.98 -2.35 -8.83
CA ALA A 48 4.75 -2.45 -9.58
C ALA A 48 4.09 -1.07 -9.83
N ILE A 49 4.16 -0.16 -8.85
CA ILE A 49 3.74 1.23 -9.02
C ILE A 49 4.53 1.90 -10.14
N ASP A 50 5.86 1.79 -10.12
CA ASP A 50 6.72 2.38 -11.14
C ASP A 50 6.42 1.81 -12.55
N GLN A 51 5.92 0.58 -12.64
CA GLN A 51 5.47 -0.01 -13.90
C GLN A 51 4.08 0.48 -14.33
N LEU A 52 3.11 0.60 -13.42
CA LEU A 52 1.79 1.12 -13.74
C LEU A 52 1.82 2.55 -14.25
N ARG A 53 2.76 3.35 -13.76
CA ARG A 53 3.03 4.72 -14.23
C ARG A 53 3.40 4.83 -15.70
N GLN A 54 3.77 3.73 -16.35
CA GLN A 54 4.00 3.71 -17.79
C GLN A 54 2.70 3.82 -18.60
N PHE A 55 1.55 3.51 -17.98
CA PHE A 55 0.25 3.45 -18.64
C PHE A 55 -0.81 4.32 -17.99
N PHE A 56 -0.66 4.63 -16.70
CA PHE A 56 -1.66 5.36 -15.90
C PHE A 56 -1.00 6.48 -15.11
N ASP A 57 -1.79 7.49 -14.74
CA ASP A 57 -1.40 8.41 -13.68
C ASP A 57 -1.60 7.73 -12.33
N VAL A 58 -0.54 7.61 -11.54
CA VAL A 58 -0.54 6.83 -10.29
C VAL A 58 0.03 7.66 -9.16
N SER A 59 -0.87 8.11 -8.28
CA SER A 59 -0.53 8.70 -7.00
C SER A 59 -0.29 7.61 -5.94
N TYR A 60 0.88 7.63 -5.30
CA TYR A 60 1.25 6.68 -4.25
C TYR A 60 1.36 7.36 -2.89
N TYR A 61 0.53 6.89 -1.98
CA TYR A 61 0.44 7.37 -0.61
C TYR A 61 0.76 6.24 0.39
N ILE A 62 1.40 6.60 1.50
CA ILE A 62 1.84 5.69 2.56
C ILE A 62 1.17 6.09 3.86
N VAL A 63 0.51 5.13 4.51
CA VAL A 63 -0.04 5.30 5.86
C VAL A 63 1.07 5.02 6.87
N SER A 64 1.49 6.05 7.61
CA SER A 64 2.52 5.99 8.64
C SER A 64 1.92 6.12 10.04
N SER A 65 2.21 5.14 10.89
CA SER A 65 1.98 5.17 12.34
C SER A 65 2.82 6.23 13.07
N GLY A 66 3.81 6.85 12.43
CA GLY A 66 4.66 7.89 13.03
C GLY A 66 4.31 9.30 12.53
N PHE A 67 3.95 9.42 11.26
CA PHE A 67 3.89 10.71 10.56
C PHE A 67 2.57 10.94 9.79
N GLY A 68 1.56 10.11 10.01
CA GLY A 68 0.27 10.26 9.34
C GLY A 68 0.30 9.76 7.90
N LEU A 69 -0.34 10.46 6.98
CA LEU A 69 -0.44 10.05 5.59
C LEU A 69 0.58 10.82 4.74
N LEU A 70 1.47 10.08 4.08
CA LEU A 70 2.64 10.62 3.37
C LEU A 70 2.53 10.38 1.87
N LYS A 71 3.07 11.31 1.08
CA LYS A 71 3.44 11.05 -0.31
C LYS A 71 4.75 10.27 -0.36
N GLU A 72 4.95 9.53 -1.44
CA GLU A 72 6.12 8.65 -1.60
C GLU A 72 7.49 9.37 -1.44
N HIS A 73 7.54 10.66 -1.79
CA HIS A 73 8.76 11.50 -1.76
C HIS A 73 8.85 12.42 -0.54
N ASP A 74 7.90 12.32 0.40
CA ASP A 74 8.01 13.05 1.66
C ASP A 74 9.26 12.58 2.41
N ARG A 75 10.08 13.54 2.84
CA ARG A 75 11.33 13.24 3.53
C ARG A 75 11.10 13.20 5.03
N ILE A 76 11.14 11.99 5.59
CA ILE A 76 10.92 11.75 7.03
C ILE A 76 12.14 11.11 7.69
N PRO A 77 12.35 11.33 9.00
CA PRO A 77 13.37 10.61 9.74
C PRO A 77 13.01 9.13 9.91
N PRO A 78 14.01 8.23 9.98
CA PRO A 78 13.78 6.84 10.34
C PRO A 78 13.12 6.70 11.72
N TYR A 79 12.17 5.78 11.82
CA TYR A 79 11.40 5.56 13.04
C TYR A 79 10.99 4.09 13.16
N ASP A 80 10.73 3.68 14.39
CA ASP A 80 10.24 2.36 14.80
C ASP A 80 8.95 2.54 15.60
N CYS A 81 7.85 2.63 14.87
CA CYS A 81 6.51 2.69 15.43
C CYS A 81 5.58 1.94 14.46
N SER A 82 4.67 1.13 14.96
CA SER A 82 3.79 0.32 14.12
C SER A 82 2.41 0.18 14.73
N PHE A 83 1.37 0.21 13.90
CA PHE A 83 0.01 -0.15 14.35
C PHE A 83 -0.14 -1.64 14.69
N MET A 84 0.82 -2.50 14.29
CA MET A 84 0.74 -3.94 14.54
C MET A 84 0.81 -4.32 16.02
N GLU A 85 1.38 -3.45 16.85
CA GLU A 85 1.50 -3.66 18.30
C GLU A 85 0.34 -3.02 19.08
N MET A 86 -0.61 -2.40 18.38
CA MET A 86 -1.69 -1.62 18.97
C MET A 86 -3.02 -2.35 18.81
N ASN A 87 -3.88 -2.25 19.82
CA ASN A 87 -5.27 -2.65 19.70
C ASN A 87 -6.09 -1.61 18.91
N GLU A 88 -7.31 -1.98 18.52
CA GLU A 88 -8.17 -1.14 17.68
C GLU A 88 -8.40 0.27 18.24
N LYS A 89 -8.62 0.41 19.55
CA LYS A 89 -8.83 1.73 20.18
C LYS A 89 -7.57 2.59 20.15
N GLU A 90 -6.41 1.97 20.36
CA GLU A 90 -5.10 2.65 20.30
C GLU A 90 -4.80 3.12 18.87
N ILE A 91 -5.11 2.29 17.86
CA ILE A 91 -4.97 2.65 16.45
C ILE A 91 -5.83 3.86 16.12
N ILE A 92 -7.11 3.82 16.47
CA ILE A 92 -8.04 4.93 16.21
C ILE A 92 -7.54 6.21 16.88
N ALA A 93 -7.22 6.17 18.17
CA ALA A 93 -6.74 7.36 18.90
C ALA A 93 -5.46 7.93 18.29
N ARG A 94 -4.52 7.07 17.90
CA ARG A 94 -3.28 7.49 17.26
C ARG A 94 -3.50 8.02 15.85
N ALA A 95 -4.37 7.39 15.06
CA ALA A 95 -4.71 7.84 13.71
C ALA A 95 -5.40 9.21 13.70
N GLU A 96 -6.28 9.47 14.67
CA GLU A 96 -6.90 10.78 14.89
C GLU A 96 -5.86 11.84 15.26
N MET A 97 -4.94 11.53 16.19
CA MET A 97 -3.84 12.43 16.56
C MET A 97 -2.97 12.79 15.33
N LEU A 98 -2.72 11.82 14.46
CA LEU A 98 -1.96 12.00 13.22
C LEU A 98 -2.79 12.60 12.06
N GLY A 99 -4.10 12.78 12.24
CA GLY A 99 -5.01 13.30 11.22
C GLY A 99 -5.23 12.38 10.02
N ILE A 100 -4.96 11.08 10.13
CA ILE A 100 -5.00 10.12 9.01
C ILE A 100 -6.39 10.05 8.36
N PRO A 101 -7.52 9.87 9.09
CA PRO A 101 -8.83 9.74 8.45
C PRO A 101 -9.23 11.00 7.66
N ARG A 102 -8.92 12.17 8.21
CA ARG A 102 -9.16 13.45 7.54
C ARG A 102 -8.31 13.59 6.28
N GLN A 103 -7.00 13.35 6.37
CA GLN A 103 -6.09 13.44 5.24
C GLN A 103 -6.48 12.47 4.12
N PHE A 104 -6.89 11.25 4.47
CA PHE A 104 -7.37 10.26 3.51
C PHE A 104 -8.60 10.76 2.76
N LYS A 105 -9.60 11.31 3.47
CA LYS A 105 -10.78 11.92 2.86
C LYS A 105 -10.41 13.08 1.93
N ASP A 106 -9.52 13.96 2.37
CA ASP A 106 -9.05 15.10 1.58
C ASP A 106 -8.35 14.64 0.28
N ILE A 107 -7.54 13.59 0.37
CA ILE A 107 -6.87 12.98 -0.80
C ILE A 107 -7.89 12.42 -1.78
N LEU A 108 -8.89 11.66 -1.32
CA LEU A 108 -9.92 11.14 -2.23
C LEU A 108 -10.68 12.26 -2.94
N ALA A 109 -10.95 13.37 -2.25
CA ALA A 109 -11.63 14.53 -2.83
C ALA A 109 -10.77 15.31 -3.84
N ILE A 110 -9.45 15.37 -3.63
CA ILE A 110 -8.51 16.06 -4.52
C ILE A 110 -8.15 15.20 -5.73
N GLU A 111 -7.74 13.96 -5.49
CA GLU A 111 -7.24 13.04 -6.53
C GLU A 111 -8.38 12.47 -7.38
N GLN A 112 -9.58 12.30 -6.80
CA GLN A 112 -10.76 11.71 -7.46
C GLN A 112 -10.42 10.43 -8.27
N PRO A 113 -9.81 9.42 -7.62
CA PRO A 113 -9.30 8.25 -8.34
C PRO A 113 -10.45 7.45 -8.95
N GLU A 114 -10.25 6.99 -10.19
CA GLU A 114 -11.19 6.05 -10.83
C GLU A 114 -11.06 4.62 -10.29
N LEU A 115 -9.87 4.32 -9.76
CA LEU A 115 -9.54 3.07 -9.10
C LEU A 115 -8.66 3.37 -7.87
N LEU A 116 -9.05 2.84 -6.72
CA LEU A 116 -8.29 2.93 -5.48
C LEU A 116 -7.74 1.55 -5.09
N PHE A 117 -6.46 1.51 -4.75
CA PHE A 117 -5.81 0.29 -4.27
C PHE A 117 -5.33 0.45 -2.84
N LEU A 118 -6.03 -0.17 -1.89
CA LEU A 118 -5.67 -0.16 -0.47
C LEU A 118 -4.82 -1.39 -0.15
N ALA A 119 -3.51 -1.27 -0.41
CA ALA A 119 -2.49 -2.29 -0.11
C ALA A 119 -2.22 -2.48 1.40
N LEU A 120 -3.24 -2.33 2.24
CA LEU A 120 -3.16 -2.22 3.68
C LEU A 120 -3.67 -3.51 4.35
N ASN A 121 -3.13 -3.83 5.51
CA ASN A 121 -3.70 -4.87 6.37
C ASN A 121 -4.81 -4.28 7.23
N LYS A 122 -5.50 -5.13 8.00
CA LYS A 122 -6.60 -4.70 8.88
C LYS A 122 -6.21 -3.54 9.81
N HIS A 123 -5.05 -3.58 10.47
CA HIS A 123 -4.63 -2.54 11.42
C HIS A 123 -4.45 -1.18 10.73
N TYR A 124 -3.86 -1.16 9.54
CA TYR A 124 -3.69 0.08 8.77
C TYR A 124 -4.99 0.54 8.08
N LEU A 125 -5.89 -0.37 7.70
CA LEU A 125 -7.24 -0.01 7.25
C LEU A 125 -8.06 0.63 8.38
N THR A 126 -7.98 0.10 9.61
CA THR A 126 -8.60 0.71 10.79
C THR A 126 -8.13 2.16 10.99
N ALA A 127 -6.86 2.45 10.73
CA ALA A 127 -6.32 3.81 10.84
C ALA A 127 -6.93 4.81 9.83
N LEU A 128 -7.56 4.35 8.75
CA LEU A 128 -8.27 5.22 7.81
C LEU A 128 -9.66 5.66 8.31
N GLY A 129 -10.14 5.09 9.43
CA GLY A 129 -11.48 5.36 9.97
C GLY A 129 -12.57 4.71 9.11
N ASN A 130 -13.69 5.41 8.89
CA ASN A 130 -14.83 4.93 8.10
C ASN A 130 -14.56 4.96 6.57
N TRP A 131 -13.44 4.40 6.13
CA TRP A 131 -12.98 4.49 4.74
C TRP A 131 -14.01 3.96 3.73
N GLU A 132 -14.80 2.93 4.08
CA GLU A 132 -15.86 2.39 3.21
C GLU A 132 -16.95 3.41 2.86
N GLU A 133 -17.22 4.36 3.77
CA GLU A 133 -18.20 5.43 3.56
C GLU A 133 -17.61 6.59 2.74
N MET A 134 -16.28 6.67 2.64
CA MET A 134 -15.57 7.76 1.97
C MET A 134 -15.30 7.46 0.48
N ILE A 135 -15.24 6.18 0.11
CA ILE A 135 -14.96 5.76 -1.26
C ILE A 135 -16.19 5.89 -2.15
N ASN A 136 -15.97 6.27 -3.41
CA ASN A 136 -17.00 6.40 -4.44
C ASN A 136 -16.58 5.77 -5.78
N CYS A 137 -15.48 5.03 -5.80
CA CYS A 137 -14.90 4.39 -6.98
C CYS A 137 -14.55 2.92 -6.69
N ALA A 138 -14.21 2.17 -7.74
CA ALA A 138 -13.77 0.79 -7.59
C ALA A 138 -12.54 0.74 -6.67
N THR A 139 -12.63 -0.01 -5.58
CA THR A 139 -11.61 -0.06 -4.54
C THR A 139 -11.19 -1.49 -4.30
N ILE A 140 -9.91 -1.80 -4.46
CA ILE A 140 -9.35 -3.13 -4.20
C ILE A 140 -8.75 -3.14 -2.80
N THR A 141 -9.11 -4.15 -2.00
CA THR A 141 -8.55 -4.36 -0.66
C THR A 141 -8.32 -5.85 -0.39
N TYR A 142 -7.68 -6.15 0.74
CA TYR A 142 -7.41 -7.52 1.21
C TYR A 142 -8.26 -7.91 2.42
N THR A 143 -9.21 -7.06 2.79
CA THR A 143 -10.11 -7.27 3.91
C THR A 143 -11.53 -7.37 3.37
N PRO A 144 -12.33 -8.35 3.81
CA PRO A 144 -13.73 -8.45 3.41
C PRO A 144 -14.48 -7.15 3.70
N SER A 145 -15.27 -6.71 2.73
CA SER A 145 -16.11 -5.51 2.83
C SER A 145 -17.51 -5.82 2.33
N SER A 146 -18.49 -5.10 2.86
CA SER A 146 -19.88 -5.15 2.38
C SER A 146 -20.18 -4.08 1.32
N SER A 147 -19.25 -3.15 1.10
CA SER A 147 -19.43 -2.07 0.13
C SER A 147 -19.42 -2.62 -1.31
N LYS A 148 -20.41 -2.21 -2.10
CA LYS A 148 -20.52 -2.54 -3.54
C LYS A 148 -19.35 -2.00 -4.37
N PHE A 149 -18.63 -1.01 -3.85
CA PHE A 149 -17.46 -0.42 -4.51
C PHE A 149 -16.19 -1.22 -4.22
N VAL A 150 -16.23 -2.14 -3.25
CA VAL A 150 -15.05 -2.86 -2.80
C VAL A 150 -14.96 -4.24 -3.43
N ILE A 151 -13.75 -4.52 -3.92
CA ILE A 151 -13.33 -5.82 -4.43
C ILE A 151 -12.33 -6.38 -3.42
N SER A 152 -12.80 -7.29 -2.57
CA SER A 152 -11.94 -7.97 -1.60
C SER A 152 -11.23 -9.15 -2.24
N LEU A 153 -9.90 -9.06 -2.29
CA LEU A 153 -9.01 -10.15 -2.64
C LEU A 153 -8.58 -10.90 -1.37
N PRO A 154 -8.24 -12.21 -1.47
CA PRO A 154 -7.71 -12.95 -0.32
C PRO A 154 -6.40 -12.33 0.17
N GLU A 155 -6.23 -12.26 1.50
CA GLU A 155 -4.99 -11.78 2.13
C GLU A 155 -3.84 -12.80 2.02
N GLU A 156 -4.17 -14.07 1.78
CA GLU A 156 -3.24 -15.20 1.86
C GLU A 156 -2.03 -15.06 0.93
N TYR A 157 -0.85 -15.36 1.46
CA TYR A 157 0.34 -15.61 0.65
C TYR A 157 0.22 -16.98 0.00
N LEU A 158 0.49 -17.08 -1.30
CA LEU A 158 0.59 -18.37 -1.95
C LEU A 158 1.82 -19.12 -1.41
N PRO A 159 1.68 -20.37 -0.92
CA PRO A 159 2.80 -21.12 -0.38
C PRO A 159 3.84 -21.50 -1.45
N GLN A 160 5.09 -21.61 -0.98
CA GLN A 160 6.36 -21.76 -1.69
C GLN A 160 6.39 -22.73 -2.90
N LYS A 161 5.58 -23.80 -2.89
CA LYS A 161 5.62 -24.87 -3.92
C LYS A 161 5.14 -24.45 -5.32
N GLU A 162 4.40 -23.33 -5.43
CA GLU A 162 3.83 -22.87 -6.71
C GLU A 162 4.62 -21.73 -7.37
N THR A 163 5.68 -21.22 -6.71
CA THR A 163 6.40 -20.00 -7.15
C THR A 163 7.65 -20.25 -7.99
N MET A 164 8.08 -21.52 -8.15
CA MET A 164 9.29 -21.88 -8.93
C MET A 164 9.17 -21.70 -10.45
N HIS A 165 8.01 -21.29 -10.98
CA HIS A 165 7.72 -21.29 -12.42
C HIS A 165 7.48 -19.91 -13.04
N LEU A 166 7.89 -18.81 -12.42
CA LEU A 166 7.78 -17.47 -13.02
C LEU A 166 9.14 -16.98 -13.54
N PRO A 167 9.43 -17.08 -14.85
CA PRO A 167 10.68 -16.56 -15.41
C PRO A 167 10.70 -15.02 -15.33
N GLY A 168 11.85 -14.45 -14.96
CA GLY A 168 12.14 -13.02 -15.09
C GLY A 168 11.85 -12.13 -13.88
N PHE A 169 11.46 -12.69 -12.73
CA PHE A 169 11.29 -11.93 -11.49
C PHE A 169 12.04 -12.62 -10.34
N PRO A 170 12.90 -11.92 -9.59
CA PRO A 170 13.37 -12.41 -8.29
C PRO A 170 12.20 -12.28 -7.30
N VAL A 171 11.26 -13.23 -7.35
CA VAL A 171 10.19 -13.32 -6.37
C VAL A 171 10.84 -13.80 -5.07
N HIS A 172 10.99 -12.91 -4.09
CA HIS A 172 11.46 -13.27 -2.76
C HIS A 172 10.43 -14.18 -2.08
N ASN A 173 10.52 -15.50 -2.28
CA ASN A 173 9.96 -16.61 -1.49
C ASN A 173 8.46 -16.57 -1.05
N THR A 174 7.69 -15.57 -1.45
CA THR A 174 6.27 -15.37 -1.14
C THR A 174 5.66 -14.40 -2.16
N VAL A 175 4.58 -14.83 -2.84
CA VAL A 175 3.76 -13.95 -3.69
C VAL A 175 2.75 -13.25 -2.78
N SER A 176 2.82 -11.92 -2.74
CA SER A 176 1.88 -11.07 -2.02
C SER A 176 0.91 -10.48 -3.02
N TYR A 177 -0.39 -10.77 -2.89
CA TYR A 177 -1.40 -10.19 -3.76
C TYR A 177 -1.35 -8.64 -3.82
N ARG A 178 -0.70 -7.98 -2.84
CA ARG A 178 -0.50 -6.52 -2.81
C ARG A 178 0.49 -6.01 -3.86
N GLY A 179 1.60 -6.72 -4.06
CA GLY A 179 2.61 -6.35 -5.06
C GLY A 179 2.37 -7.03 -6.40
N ASP A 180 1.94 -8.29 -6.36
CA ASP A 180 1.88 -9.13 -7.56
C ASP A 180 0.63 -8.89 -8.39
N LEU A 181 -0.50 -8.40 -7.83
CA LEU A 181 -1.65 -8.00 -8.64
C LEU A 181 -1.25 -6.91 -9.66
N LEU A 182 -0.48 -5.93 -9.22
CA LEU A 182 -0.04 -4.82 -10.06
C LEU A 182 0.99 -5.28 -11.10
N LEU A 183 1.84 -6.27 -10.79
CA LEU A 183 2.73 -6.93 -11.76
C LEU A 183 1.97 -7.82 -12.76
N ILE A 184 0.91 -8.47 -12.32
CA ILE A 184 0.00 -9.30 -13.12
C ILE A 184 -0.77 -8.42 -14.11
N THR A 185 -1.26 -7.26 -13.67
CA THR A 185 -1.82 -6.24 -14.55
C THR A 185 -0.87 -5.97 -15.71
N LYS A 186 0.42 -5.69 -15.47
CA LYS A 186 1.37 -5.49 -16.57
C LYS A 186 1.43 -6.66 -17.56
N ARG A 187 1.54 -7.91 -17.08
CA ARG A 187 1.62 -9.08 -18.00
C ARG A 187 0.36 -9.24 -18.83
N TYR A 188 -0.80 -8.99 -18.24
CA TYR A 188 -2.08 -9.02 -18.94
C TYR A 188 -2.22 -7.86 -19.94
N LEU A 189 -1.72 -6.68 -19.59
CA LEU A 189 -1.74 -5.48 -20.42
C LEU A 189 -0.70 -5.49 -21.54
N ALA A 190 0.42 -6.19 -21.39
CA ALA A 190 1.52 -6.21 -22.36
C ALA A 190 1.11 -6.74 -23.74
N ASN A 191 0.06 -7.56 -23.80
CA ASN A 191 -0.50 -8.11 -25.05
C ASN A 191 -1.85 -7.48 -25.43
N SER A 192 -2.35 -6.52 -24.65
CA SER A 192 -3.61 -5.85 -24.97
C SER A 192 -3.41 -4.76 -26.01
N LYS A 193 -4.35 -4.66 -26.95
CA LYS A 193 -4.41 -3.54 -27.91
C LYS A 193 -4.85 -2.24 -27.23
N ASP A 194 -5.54 -2.32 -26.10
CA ASP A 194 -6.03 -1.19 -25.31
C ASP A 194 -5.87 -1.52 -23.81
N PRO A 195 -4.67 -1.26 -23.26
CA PRO A 195 -4.36 -1.60 -21.88
C PRO A 195 -5.31 -0.98 -20.85
N GLU A 196 -5.74 0.26 -21.09
CA GLU A 196 -6.62 0.99 -20.17
C GLU A 196 -8.00 0.34 -20.12
N LYS A 197 -8.61 0.11 -21.28
CA LYS A 197 -9.93 -0.53 -21.36
C LYS A 197 -9.90 -1.93 -20.74
N THR A 198 -8.89 -2.72 -21.08
CA THR A 198 -8.73 -4.08 -20.54
C THR A 198 -8.60 -4.05 -19.01
N LEU A 199 -7.85 -3.10 -18.45
CA LEU A 199 -7.71 -2.99 -17.00
C LEU A 199 -9.02 -2.59 -16.32
N ARG A 200 -9.77 -1.65 -16.91
CA ARG A 200 -11.08 -1.22 -16.41
C ARG A 200 -12.09 -2.35 -16.44
N GLU A 201 -12.07 -3.19 -17.47
CA GLU A 201 -12.93 -4.37 -17.57
C GLU A 201 -12.55 -5.41 -16.52
N LEU A 202 -11.25 -5.69 -16.36
CA LEU A 202 -10.73 -6.62 -15.35
C LEU A 202 -11.16 -6.22 -13.93
N PHE A 203 -11.08 -4.93 -13.61
CA PHE A 203 -11.46 -4.43 -12.29
C PHE A 203 -12.96 -4.23 -12.10
N LYS A 204 -13.81 -4.44 -13.12
CA LYS A 204 -15.26 -4.48 -12.95
C LYS A 204 -15.78 -5.85 -12.53
N ASN A 205 -14.96 -6.89 -12.66
CA ASN A 205 -15.38 -8.27 -12.42
C ASN A 205 -14.45 -8.98 -11.43
N PRO A 206 -14.77 -8.94 -10.11
CA PRO A 206 -13.99 -9.59 -9.06
C PRO A 206 -13.67 -11.06 -9.32
N ASP A 207 -14.61 -11.80 -9.90
CA ASP A 207 -14.46 -13.23 -10.13
C ASP A 207 -13.54 -13.52 -11.32
N GLU A 208 -13.59 -12.68 -12.36
CA GLU A 208 -12.65 -12.75 -13.48
C GLU A 208 -11.24 -12.35 -13.05
N LEU A 209 -11.12 -11.33 -12.20
CA LEU A 209 -9.84 -10.98 -11.59
C LEU A 209 -9.29 -12.13 -10.75
N ARG A 210 -10.10 -12.74 -9.89
CA ARG A 210 -9.73 -13.94 -9.12
C ARG A 210 -9.34 -15.11 -10.04
N TYR A 211 -10.09 -15.33 -11.12
CA TYR A 211 -9.80 -16.37 -12.09
C TYR A 211 -8.45 -16.14 -12.78
N ILE A 212 -8.18 -14.92 -13.27
CA ILE A 212 -6.91 -14.58 -13.92
C ILE A 212 -5.74 -14.71 -12.93
N LEU A 213 -5.90 -14.24 -11.69
CA LEU A 213 -4.91 -14.43 -10.62
C LEU A 213 -4.62 -15.91 -10.38
N ASN A 214 -5.65 -16.76 -10.33
CA ASN A 214 -5.52 -18.21 -10.16
C ASN A 214 -4.91 -18.90 -11.39
N SER A 215 -5.23 -18.45 -12.60
CA SER A 215 -4.72 -19.01 -13.85
C SER A 215 -3.24 -18.69 -14.07
N ILE A 216 -2.83 -17.45 -13.80
CA ILE A 216 -1.40 -17.04 -13.86
C ILE A 216 -0.58 -17.82 -12.84
N ARG A 217 -1.13 -18.03 -11.64
CA ARG A 217 -0.51 -18.89 -10.61
C ARG A 217 -0.28 -20.32 -11.10
N GLN A 218 -1.28 -20.93 -11.74
CA GLN A 218 -1.21 -22.34 -12.13
C GLN A 218 -0.34 -22.58 -13.37
N HIS A 219 -0.29 -21.62 -14.30
CA HIS A 219 0.27 -21.86 -15.63
C HIS A 219 1.46 -20.99 -15.99
N GLY A 220 1.84 -20.01 -15.14
CA GLY A 220 3.03 -19.17 -15.34
C GLY A 220 3.13 -18.64 -16.77
N LEU A 221 2.26 -17.70 -17.14
CA LEU A 221 2.36 -17.02 -18.45
C LEU A 221 3.70 -16.29 -18.60
#